data_AF-A0A6S7JDX5-F1
#
_entry.id   AF-A0A6S7JDX5-F1
#
_cell.length_a   1.000
_cell.length_b   1.000
_cell.length_c   1.000
_cell.angle_alpha   90.00
_cell.angle_beta   90.00
_cell.angle_gamma   90.00
#
_symmetry.space_group_name_H-M   'P 1'
#
loop_
_entity.id
_entity.type
_entity.pdbx_description
1 polymer ?
#
loop_
_entity_poly.entity_id
_entity_poly.type
_entity_poly.pdbx_seq_one_letter_code
_entity_poly.pdbx_strand_id
1 'polypeptide(L)'
;MASGVESRPYMDKVSELRKKFLDKHYASDKNYYDSRDISRVKSDDLFVQQFLVGRDGNVDKAQKLMMEALKWRKEFGINGIKTLNLCFQA
;
A
#
# COMPACT_ATOMS: atom_id res chain seq x y z
N MET A 1 -4.79 31.52 -9.88
CA MET A 1 -4.25 31.78 -8.53
C MET A 1 -4.80 30.72 -7.58
N ALA A 2 -3.92 30.16 -6.76
CA ALA A 2 -4.15 29.13 -5.73
C ALA A 2 -4.71 27.78 -6.22
N SER A 3 -3.83 26.93 -6.76
CA SER A 3 -3.96 25.48 -6.62
C SER A 3 -4.01 25.16 -5.13
N GLY A 4 -5.22 24.97 -4.59
CA GLY A 4 -5.40 24.43 -3.25
C GLY A 4 -4.84 23.02 -3.23
N VAL A 5 -3.56 22.88 -2.85
CA VAL A 5 -2.99 21.60 -2.46
C VAL A 5 -3.64 21.28 -1.13
N GLU A 6 -4.81 20.66 -1.15
CA GLU A 6 -5.33 20.00 0.03
C GLU A 6 -4.25 19.04 0.53
N SER A 7 -3.84 19.24 1.79
CA SER A 7 -2.86 18.38 2.42
C SER A 7 -3.39 16.94 2.39
N ARG A 8 -2.79 16.11 1.54
CA ARG A 8 -3.13 14.69 1.46
C ARG A 8 -2.89 14.06 2.83
N PRO A 9 -3.90 13.42 3.45
CA PRO A 9 -3.78 12.94 4.82
C PRO A 9 -2.75 11.81 4.92
N TYR A 10 -2.02 11.77 6.04
CA TYR A 10 -1.07 10.71 6.40
C TYR A 10 0.16 10.56 5.48
N MET A 11 0.45 11.55 4.63
CA MET A 11 1.67 11.57 3.80
C MET A 11 2.96 11.43 4.63
N ASP A 12 2.97 12.00 5.83
CA ASP A 12 4.06 11.92 6.81
C ASP A 12 4.38 10.48 7.25
N LYS A 13 3.39 9.56 7.17
CA LYS A 13 3.51 8.16 7.62
C LYS A 13 3.84 7.17 6.49
N VAL A 14 3.83 7.63 5.23
CA VAL A 14 4.08 6.76 4.07
C VAL A 14 5.43 6.08 4.15
N SER A 15 6.48 6.84 4.50
CA SER A 15 7.85 6.32 4.61
C SER A 15 7.96 5.23 5.69
N GLU A 16 7.29 5.45 6.83
CA GLU A 16 7.26 4.49 7.93
C GLU A 16 6.59 3.18 7.50
N LEU A 17 5.39 3.27 6.92
CA LEU A 17 4.66 2.09 6.45
C LEU A 17 5.45 1.31 5.39
N ARG A 18 6.02 2.01 4.41
CA ARG A 18 6.84 1.41 3.35
C ARG A 18 8.01 0.63 3.94
N LYS A 19 8.76 1.24 4.84
CA LYS A 19 9.91 0.61 5.47
C LYS A 19 9.47 -0.62 6.26
N LYS A 20 8.41 -0.51 7.05
CA LYS A 20 7.88 -1.62 7.86
C LYS A 20 7.47 -2.81 6.99
N PHE A 21 6.83 -2.56 5.85
CA PHE A 21 6.45 -3.62 4.91
C PHE A 21 7.67 -4.26 4.23
N LEU A 22 8.59 -3.45 3.67
CA LEU A 22 9.74 -3.96 2.92
C LEU A 22 10.75 -4.70 3.81
N ASP A 23 11.06 -4.14 4.98
CA ASP A 23 12.10 -4.67 5.86
C ASP A 23 11.62 -5.90 6.64
N LYS A 24 10.37 -5.89 7.13
CA LYS A 24 9.87 -6.95 8.01
C LYS A 24 9.19 -8.10 7.27
N HIS A 25 8.47 -7.82 6.18
CA HIS A 25 7.63 -8.82 5.53
C HIS A 25 8.11 -9.23 4.15
N TYR A 26 8.47 -8.26 3.31
CA TYR A 26 9.00 -8.60 2.00
C TYR A 26 10.35 -9.31 2.08
N ALA A 27 11.21 -8.95 3.05
CA ALA A 27 12.51 -9.60 3.23
C ALA A 27 12.39 -11.11 3.51
N SER A 28 11.40 -11.53 4.32
CA SER A 28 11.18 -12.93 4.69
C SER A 28 10.43 -13.71 3.61
N ASP A 29 9.49 -13.08 2.92
CA ASP A 29 8.43 -13.78 2.17
C ASP A 29 8.26 -13.25 0.73
N LYS A 30 9.38 -13.07 0.02
CA LYS A 30 9.41 -12.51 -1.36
C LYS A 30 8.48 -13.24 -2.34
N ASN A 31 8.32 -14.56 -2.18
CA ASN A 31 7.53 -15.40 -3.07
C ASN A 31 6.01 -15.20 -2.93
N TYR A 32 5.53 -14.45 -1.94
CA TYR A 32 4.08 -14.20 -1.76
C TYR A 32 3.58 -12.93 -2.44
N TYR A 33 4.48 -12.12 -3.02
CA TYR A 33 4.13 -10.84 -3.62
C TYR A 33 4.47 -10.80 -5.11
N ASP A 34 3.72 -10.02 -5.88
CA ASP A 34 3.99 -9.76 -7.30
C ASP A 34 5.01 -8.63 -7.44
N SER A 35 5.95 -8.79 -8.36
CA SER A 35 7.04 -7.81 -8.55
C SER A 35 6.54 -6.43 -8.96
N ARG A 36 5.41 -6.32 -9.67
CA ARG A 36 4.81 -5.05 -10.08
C ARG A 36 4.28 -4.28 -8.89
N ASP A 37 3.58 -4.98 -8.00
CA ASP A 37 3.05 -4.40 -6.77
C ASP A 37 4.20 -3.96 -5.85
N ILE A 38 5.26 -4.76 -5.71
CA ILE A 38 6.46 -4.36 -4.95
C ILE A 38 7.15 -3.14 -5.56
N SER A 39 7.20 -3.04 -6.89
CA SER A 39 7.73 -1.85 -7.57
C SER A 39 6.92 -0.60 -7.21
N ARG A 40 5.59 -0.69 -7.22
CA ARG A 40 4.71 0.41 -6.80
C ARG A 40 4.89 0.78 -5.34
N VAL A 41 5.04 -0.18 -4.44
CA VAL A 41 5.32 0.10 -3.02
C VAL A 41 6.59 0.95 -2.85
N LYS A 42 7.61 0.71 -3.68
CA LYS A 42 8.88 1.44 -3.62
C LYS A 42 8.82 2.85 -4.23
N SER A 43 8.01 3.07 -5.26
CA SER A 43 8.05 4.30 -6.07
C SER A 43 6.79 5.17 -5.98
N ASP A 44 5.66 4.64 -5.52
CA ASP A 44 4.36 5.30 -5.53
C ASP A 44 3.88 5.57 -4.09
N ASP A 45 4.09 6.80 -3.62
CA ASP A 45 3.63 7.26 -2.29
C ASP A 45 2.10 7.22 -2.18
N LEU A 46 1.37 7.48 -3.28
CA LEU A 46 -0.09 7.49 -3.29
C LEU A 46 -0.66 6.08 -3.19
N PHE A 47 0.03 5.10 -3.76
CA PHE A 47 -0.31 3.69 -3.59
C PHE A 47 -0.21 3.26 -2.12
N VAL A 48 0.89 3.61 -1.46
CA VAL A 48 1.11 3.29 -0.03
C VAL A 48 0.13 4.07 0.86
N GLN A 49 -0.13 5.33 0.53
CA GLN A 49 -1.07 6.18 1.27
C GLN A 49 -2.49 5.60 1.32
N GLN A 50 -2.97 4.97 0.25
CA GLN A 50 -4.34 4.41 0.23
C GLN A 50 -4.58 3.41 1.37
N PHE A 51 -3.55 2.64 1.75
CA PHE A 51 -3.62 1.75 2.90
C PHE A 51 -3.69 2.48 4.24
N LEU A 52 -3.03 3.64 4.35
CA LEU A 52 -3.11 4.51 5.53
C LEU A 52 -4.50 5.15 5.62
N VAL A 53 -5.04 5.65 4.51
CA VAL A 53 -6.39 6.23 4.47
C VAL A 53 -7.44 5.19 4.87
N GLY A 54 -7.36 3.96 4.34
CA GLY A 54 -8.28 2.88 4.70
C GLY A 54 -8.21 2.41 6.16
N ARG A 55 -7.23 2.90 6.94
CA ARG A 55 -7.00 2.53 8.35
C ARG A 55 -6.75 3.75 9.24
N ASP A 56 -7.29 4.92 8.88
CA ASP A 56 -7.23 6.18 9.66
C ASP A 56 -5.80 6.57 10.10
N GLY A 57 -4.81 6.30 9.24
CA GLY A 57 -3.39 6.60 9.51
C GLY A 57 -2.74 5.70 10.57
N ASN A 58 -3.37 4.57 10.92
CA ASN A 58 -2.77 3.58 11.81
C ASN A 58 -1.81 2.68 11.02
N VAL A 59 -0.49 2.86 11.25
CA VAL A 59 0.57 2.17 10.49
C VAL A 59 0.51 0.65 10.67
N ASP A 60 0.26 0.15 11.89
CA ASP A 60 0.17 -1.30 12.14
C ASP A 60 -1.02 -1.96 11.43
N LYS A 61 -2.20 -1.32 11.48
CA LYS A 61 -3.39 -1.82 10.79
C LYS A 61 -3.23 -1.70 9.27
N ALA A 62 -2.65 -0.61 8.78
CA ALA A 62 -2.35 -0.40 7.36
C ALA A 62 -1.36 -1.44 6.85
N GLN A 63 -0.34 -1.77 7.63
CA GLN A 63 0.64 -2.80 7.29
C GLN A 63 -0.01 -4.18 7.14
N LYS A 64 -0.88 -4.57 8.07
CA LYS A 64 -1.62 -5.85 7.98
C LYS A 64 -2.47 -5.91 6.73
N LEU A 65 -3.26 -4.87 6.48
CA LEU A 65 -4.09 -4.77 5.28
C LEU A 65 -3.25 -4.83 4.01
N MET A 66 -2.12 -4.13 3.97
CA MET A 66 -1.21 -4.12 2.83
C MET A 66 -0.64 -5.51 2.55
N MET A 67 -0.26 -6.27 3.58
CA MET A 67 0.18 -7.65 3.39
C MET A 67 -0.90 -8.53 2.78
N GLU A 68 -2.11 -8.50 3.35
CA GLU A 68 -3.24 -9.33 2.89
C GLU A 68 -3.64 -8.95 1.46
N ALA A 69 -3.76 -7.66 1.17
CA ALA A 69 -4.15 -7.17 -0.15
C ALA A 69 -3.14 -7.56 -1.23
N LEU A 70 -1.83 -7.41 -0.99
CA LEU A 70 -0.81 -7.73 -1.99
C LEU A 70 -0.64 -9.24 -2.20
N LYS A 71 -0.90 -10.06 -1.17
CA LYS A 71 -0.98 -11.52 -1.32
C LYS A 71 -2.18 -11.91 -2.17
N TRP A 72 -3.36 -11.39 -1.85
CA TRP A 72 -4.59 -11.66 -2.59
C TRP A 72 -4.48 -11.24 -4.07
N ARG A 73 -3.88 -10.06 -4.33
CA ARG A 73 -3.66 -9.58 -5.70
C ARG A 73 -2.76 -10.51 -6.51
N LYS A 74 -1.75 -11.14 -5.89
CA LYS A 74 -0.94 -12.20 -6.50
C LYS A 74 -1.75 -13.48 -6.75
N GLU A 75 -2.46 -13.96 -5.75
CA GLU A 75 -3.24 -15.21 -5.83
C GLU A 75 -4.30 -15.17 -6.93
N PHE A 76 -5.01 -14.04 -7.06
CA PHE A 76 -6.09 -13.89 -8.04
C PHE A 76 -5.63 -13.26 -9.37
N GLY A 77 -4.36 -12.92 -9.51
CA GLY A 77 -3.81 -12.33 -10.74
C GLY A 77 -4.34 -10.92 -11.08
N ILE A 78 -4.94 -10.22 -10.11
CA ILE A 78 -5.59 -8.90 -10.28
C ILE A 78 -4.57 -7.75 -10.38
N ASN A 79 -3.28 -8.07 -10.39
CA ASN A 79 -2.15 -7.13 -10.50
C ASN A 79 -2.22 -6.18 -11.71
N GLY A 80 -3.00 -6.51 -12.75
CA GLY A 80 -3.24 -5.67 -13.92
C GLY A 80 -4.32 -4.60 -13.76
N ILE A 81 -5.17 -4.67 -12.74
CA ILE A 81 -6.26 -3.71 -12.51
C ILE A 81 -5.70 -2.53 -11.68
N LYS A 82 -5.66 -1.36 -12.31
CA LYS A 82 -5.08 -0.12 -11.73
C LYS A 82 -5.84 0.38 -10.50
N THR A 83 -7.10 0.01 -10.37
CA THR A 83 -8.00 0.51 -9.34
C THR A 83 -7.92 -0.36 -8.09
N LEU A 84 -7.21 0.12 -7.07
CA LEU A 84 -7.11 -0.51 -5.74
C LEU A 84 -8.46 -0.48 -4.97
N ASN A 85 -9.48 0.22 -5.49
CA ASN A 85 -10.77 0.43 -4.83
C ASN A 85 -11.54 -0.86 -4.53
N LEU A 86 -11.24 -1.98 -5.19
CA LEU A 86 -11.98 -3.24 -4.99
C LEU A 86 -11.60 -3.98 -3.69
N CYS A 87 -10.45 -3.69 -3.08
CA CYS A 87 -10.02 -4.37 -1.84
C CYS A 87 -10.43 -3.64 -0.55
N PHE A 88 -11.00 -2.43 -0.63
CA PHE A 88 -11.32 -1.60 0.54
C PHE A 88 -12.82 -1.59 0.92
N GLN A 89 -13.66 -2.38 0.25
CA GLN A 89 -15.11 -2.44 0.48
C GLN A 89 -15.63 -3.77 1.06
N ALA A 90 -14.74 -4.68 1.49
CA ALA A 90 -15.11 -5.95 2.14
C ALA A 90 -14.90 -5.89 3.65
#